data_AF-A0AAE0T5V1-F1
#
_entry.id   AF-A0AAE0T5V1-F1
#
_cell.length_a   1.000
_cell.length_b   1.000
_cell.length_c   1.000
_cell.angle_alpha   90.00
_cell.angle_beta   90.00
_cell.angle_gamma   90.00
#
_symmetry.space_group_name_H-M   'P 1'
#
loop_
_entity.id
_entity.type
_entity.pdbx_description
1 polymer ?
#
loop_
_entity_poly.entity_id
_entity_poly.type
_entity_poly.pdbx_seq_one_letter_code
_entity_poly.pdbx_strand_id
1 'polypeptide(L)'
;MKIFLFFCTVVSTVTYVFSIDATCKKAPSDSRGLVQKMRSEIETILQKLTEIQSELTDVEYGLTDCGISSRLYTGKQNCTKSGRICMEWKKQDPHTHVYKDRDFSDGTMEKAGNYCRDPNGGNGKPWCYTIDADVVAEDCNVPRCNTFF
;
A
#
# COMPACT_ATOMS: atom_id res chain seq x y z
N MET A 1 22.98 42.53 60.92
CA MET A 1 24.31 41.97 61.26
C MET A 1 25.16 41.89 59.99
N LYS A 2 26.04 42.89 59.80
CA LYS A 2 27.48 42.79 59.45
C LYS A 2 28.03 41.37 59.11
N ILE A 3 28.92 41.05 58.13
CA ILE A 3 29.87 41.65 57.14
C ILE A 3 30.22 40.45 56.16
N PHE A 4 30.54 40.54 54.85
CA PHE A 4 31.83 40.93 54.23
C PHE A 4 31.75 41.04 52.70
N LEU A 5 32.36 42.12 52.21
CA LEU A 5 32.78 42.41 50.84
C LEU A 5 34.02 41.59 50.49
N PHE A 6 34.18 41.17 49.23
CA PHE A 6 35.50 41.21 48.59
C PHE A 6 35.38 41.52 47.10
N PHE A 7 36.02 42.64 46.74
CA PHE A 7 36.29 43.09 45.39
C PHE A 7 37.15 42.05 44.65
N CYS A 8 36.88 41.83 43.36
CA CYS A 8 37.95 41.45 42.44
C CYS A 8 37.94 42.42 41.26
N THR A 9 39.13 42.96 41.02
CA THR A 9 39.46 44.13 40.22
C THR A 9 39.45 43.87 38.71
N VAL A 10 39.17 44.95 37.99
CA VAL A 10 39.21 45.17 36.54
C VAL A 10 40.35 44.44 35.82
N VAL A 11 40.03 43.66 34.77
CA VAL A 11 40.90 43.52 33.58
C VAL A 11 40.03 43.60 32.32
N SER A 12 40.53 44.42 31.41
CA SER A 12 39.92 44.94 30.19
C SER A 12 39.72 43.89 29.09
N THR A 13 38.85 44.26 28.15
CA THR A 13 38.75 43.86 26.72
C THR A 13 37.65 42.88 26.30
N VAL A 14 36.67 43.46 25.59
CA VAL A 14 35.89 42.93 24.46
C VAL A 14 35.18 41.59 24.67
N THR A 15 33.90 41.66 25.02
CA THR A 15 32.89 40.74 24.45
C THR A 15 31.65 41.54 24.08
N TYR A 16 31.58 41.88 22.80
CA TYR A 16 30.40 42.41 22.12
C TYR A 16 29.53 41.18 21.76
N VAL A 17 28.21 41.29 22.03
CA VAL A 17 27.09 40.51 21.44
C VAL A 17 26.96 39.02 21.85
N PHE A 18 25.80 38.41 22.15
CA PHE A 18 24.37 38.70 21.99
C PHE A 18 23.60 38.12 23.21
N SER A 19 22.92 38.95 24.00
CA SER A 19 21.75 38.49 24.76
C SER A 19 20.51 38.95 24.01
N ILE A 20 20.06 38.15 23.05
CA ILE A 20 18.71 38.31 22.51
C ILE A 20 17.79 37.68 23.55
N ASP A 21 17.24 38.52 24.43
CA ASP A 21 16.08 38.17 25.24
C ASP A 21 14.98 37.65 24.31
N ALA A 22 14.70 36.35 24.41
CA ALA A 22 13.61 35.70 23.72
C ALA A 22 12.26 36.18 24.29
N THR A 23 11.82 37.37 23.89
CA THR A 23 10.42 37.75 24.04
C THR A 23 9.61 36.99 22.98
N CYS A 24 9.20 35.76 23.33
CA CYS A 24 8.09 35.10 22.65
C CYS A 24 6.83 35.95 22.87
N LYS A 25 6.61 36.98 22.03
CA LYS A 25 5.33 37.70 22.01
C LYS A 25 4.27 36.70 21.54
N LYS A 26 3.36 36.35 22.44
CA LYS A 26 2.18 35.53 22.16
C LYS A 26 1.43 36.19 21.00
N ALA A 27 1.22 35.44 19.91
CA ALA A 27 0.44 35.92 18.77
C ALA A 27 -0.94 36.45 19.24
N PRO A 28 -1.51 37.50 18.58
CA PRO A 28 -2.80 38.06 18.92
C PRO A 28 -3.87 36.98 19.02
N SER A 29 -4.71 37.03 20.05
CA SER A 29 -5.74 36.03 20.36
C SER A 29 -6.79 35.84 19.26
N ASP A 30 -6.88 36.77 18.29
CA ASP A 30 -7.89 36.80 17.24
C ASP A 30 -7.52 35.97 16.00
N SER A 31 -6.22 35.80 15.71
CA SER A 31 -5.78 34.98 14.56
C SER A 31 -5.91 33.48 14.83
N ARG A 32 -6.06 33.05 16.09
CA ARG A 32 -6.30 31.63 16.41
C ARG A 32 -7.61 31.11 15.83
N GLY A 33 -8.66 31.94 15.82
CA GLY A 33 -9.95 31.55 15.24
C GLY A 33 -9.82 31.34 13.73
N LEU A 34 -9.12 32.25 13.05
CA LEU A 34 -8.86 32.15 11.61
C LEU A 34 -7.97 30.94 11.27
N VAL A 35 -6.91 30.69 12.04
CA VAL A 35 -6.03 29.52 11.87
C VAL A 35 -6.78 28.22 12.15
N GLN A 36 -7.65 28.18 13.15
CA GLN A 36 -8.47 27.01 13.44
C GLN A 36 -9.51 26.75 12.35
N LYS A 37 -10.08 27.81 11.76
CA LYS A 37 -11.01 27.73 10.62
C LYS A 37 -10.29 27.20 9.38
N MET A 38 -9.16 27.78 9.03
CA MET A 38 -8.33 27.30 7.91
C MET A 38 -7.88 25.85 8.13
N ARG A 39 -7.49 25.49 9.36
CA ARG A 39 -7.16 24.10 9.72
C ARG A 39 -8.37 23.18 9.49
N SER A 40 -9.57 23.55 9.96
CA SER A 40 -10.76 22.73 9.76
C SER A 40 -11.11 22.53 8.28
N GLU A 41 -10.96 23.57 7.46
CA GLU A 41 -11.20 23.50 6.02
C GLU A 41 -10.15 22.61 5.34
N ILE A 42 -8.87 22.76 5.71
CA ILE A 42 -7.77 21.90 5.24
C ILE A 42 -8.04 20.43 5.61
N GLU A 43 -8.37 20.12 6.86
CA GLU A 43 -8.65 18.74 7.29
C GLU A 43 -9.84 18.14 6.53
N THR A 44 -10.87 18.95 6.24
CA THR A 44 -12.03 18.48 5.45
C THR A 44 -11.64 18.19 4.01
N ILE A 45 -10.80 19.04 3.41
CA ILE A 45 -10.27 18.82 2.06
C ILE A 45 -9.39 17.57 2.04
N LEU A 46 -8.53 17.38 3.03
CA LEU A 46 -7.68 16.20 3.17
C LEU A 46 -8.54 14.92 3.28
N GLN A 47 -9.60 14.95 4.09
CA GLN A 47 -10.53 13.83 4.21
C GLN A 47 -11.19 13.47 2.87
N LYS A 48 -11.69 14.46 2.12
CA LYS A 48 -12.28 14.22 0.79
C LYS A 48 -11.26 13.72 -0.22
N LEU A 49 -10.03 14.22 -0.17
CA LEU A 49 -8.94 13.73 -1.02
C LEU A 49 -8.60 12.28 -0.70
N THR A 50 -8.63 11.87 0.57
CA THR A 50 -8.41 10.46 0.94
C THR A 50 -9.53 9.54 0.45
N GLU A 51 -10.78 10.00 0.48
CA GLU A 51 -11.93 9.26 -0.07
C GLU A 51 -11.81 9.10 -1.59
N ILE A 52 -11.53 10.19 -2.31
CA ILE A 52 -11.29 10.13 -3.77
C ILE A 52 -10.08 9.24 -4.09
N GLN A 53 -9.02 9.31 -3.29
CA GLN A 53 -7.85 8.43 -3.46
C GLN A 53 -8.24 6.95 -3.25
N SER A 54 -9.11 6.65 -2.28
CA SER A 54 -9.59 5.29 -2.06
C SER A 54 -10.41 4.75 -3.22
N GLU A 55 -11.29 5.57 -3.80
CA GLU A 55 -12.05 5.21 -5.00
C GLU A 55 -11.14 4.98 -6.22
N LEU A 56 -10.10 5.81 -6.40
CA LEU A 56 -9.11 5.63 -7.46
C LEU A 56 -8.28 4.35 -7.26
N THR A 57 -7.92 4.03 -6.02
CA THR A 57 -7.24 2.76 -5.72
C THR A 57 -8.14 1.55 -5.95
N ASP A 58 -9.43 1.64 -5.68
CA ASP A 58 -10.39 0.57 -5.97
C ASP A 58 -10.58 0.35 -7.48
N VAL A 59 -10.50 1.41 -8.29
CA VAL A 59 -10.47 1.29 -9.75
C VAL A 59 -9.19 0.62 -10.25
N GLU A 60 -8.03 0.96 -9.67
CA GLU A 60 -6.74 0.31 -9.99
C GLU A 60 -6.70 -1.17 -9.54
N TYR A 61 -7.22 -1.47 -8.35
CA TYR A 61 -7.33 -2.83 -7.81
C TYR A 61 -8.38 -3.66 -8.54
N GLY A 62 -9.50 -3.03 -8.93
CA GLY A 62 -10.57 -3.65 -9.70
C GLY A 62 -10.07 -4.18 -11.04
N LEU A 63 -9.22 -3.43 -11.74
CA LEU A 63 -8.60 -3.84 -13.01
C LEU A 63 -7.61 -5.02 -12.88
N THR A 64 -7.05 -5.25 -11.69
CA THR A 64 -6.15 -6.38 -11.42
C THR A 64 -6.86 -7.61 -10.83
N ASP A 65 -8.02 -7.42 -10.18
CA ASP A 65 -8.81 -8.50 -9.60
C ASP A 65 -9.83 -9.11 -10.58
N CYS A 66 -10.15 -8.40 -11.67
CA CYS A 66 -10.92 -8.94 -12.78
C CYS A 66 -10.02 -9.36 -13.97
N GLY A 67 -10.46 -10.33 -14.76
CA GLY A 67 -9.77 -10.78 -15.96
C GLY A 67 -10.33 -10.12 -17.22
N ILE A 68 -9.56 -9.28 -17.90
CA ILE A 68 -9.85 -8.82 -19.28
C ILE A 68 -9.73 -10.02 -20.25
N SER A 69 -8.73 -10.86 -20.02
CA SER A 69 -8.51 -12.15 -20.66
C SER A 69 -7.97 -13.12 -19.61
N SER A 70 -8.45 -14.36 -19.58
CA SER A 70 -7.98 -15.38 -18.62
C SER A 70 -6.47 -15.57 -18.66
N ARG A 71 -5.90 -15.48 -19.87
CA ARG A 71 -4.47 -15.66 -20.12
C ARG A 71 -3.58 -14.52 -19.59
N LEU A 72 -4.14 -13.32 -19.43
CA LEU A 72 -3.40 -12.14 -18.95
C LEU A 72 -3.69 -11.82 -17.49
N TYR A 73 -4.51 -12.63 -16.82
CA TYR A 73 -4.87 -12.41 -15.44
C TYR A 73 -3.65 -12.62 -14.53
N THR A 74 -3.21 -11.53 -13.90
CA THR A 74 -2.10 -11.51 -12.92
C THR A 74 -2.57 -11.14 -11.51
N GLY A 75 -3.88 -11.19 -11.26
CA GLY A 75 -4.47 -10.94 -9.94
C GLY A 75 -4.07 -11.98 -8.90
N LYS A 76 -4.52 -11.77 -7.65
CA LYS A 76 -4.05 -12.52 -6.48
C LYS A 76 -5.06 -13.54 -5.93
N GLN A 77 -6.13 -13.85 -6.68
CA GLN A 77 -7.04 -14.93 -6.31
C GLN A 77 -6.27 -16.25 -6.22
N ASN A 78 -6.35 -16.95 -5.10
CA ASN A 78 -5.66 -18.24 -4.83
C ASN A 78 -6.60 -19.32 -4.28
N CYS A 79 -7.91 -19.13 -4.45
CA CYS A 79 -8.92 -20.12 -4.15
C CYS A 79 -9.80 -20.39 -5.37
N THR A 80 -10.20 -21.65 -5.54
CA THR A 80 -11.10 -22.09 -6.61
C THR A 80 -12.54 -21.61 -6.36
N LYS A 81 -13.43 -21.80 -7.33
CA LYS A 81 -14.87 -21.48 -7.19
C LYS A 81 -15.57 -22.23 -6.04
N SER A 82 -15.05 -23.40 -5.65
CA SER A 82 -15.55 -24.17 -4.51
C SER A 82 -14.86 -23.83 -3.18
N GLY A 83 -13.91 -22.90 -3.19
CA GLY A 83 -13.15 -22.48 -2.01
C GLY A 83 -11.94 -23.35 -1.70
N ARG A 84 -11.51 -24.24 -2.61
CA ARG A 84 -10.28 -25.03 -2.41
C ARG A 84 -9.05 -24.15 -2.58
N ILE A 85 -8.05 -24.37 -1.74
CA ILE A 85 -6.78 -23.65 -1.79
C ILE A 85 -5.98 -24.13 -2.99
N CYS A 86 -5.45 -23.17 -3.75
CA CYS A 86 -4.57 -23.45 -4.88
C CYS A 86 -3.19 -23.92 -4.40
N MET A 87 -2.66 -24.91 -5.11
CA MET A 87 -1.27 -25.36 -5.06
C MET A 87 -0.37 -24.37 -5.79
N GLU A 88 0.87 -24.19 -5.31
CA GLU A 88 1.86 -23.36 -6.00
C GLU A 88 2.26 -23.97 -7.35
N TRP A 89 2.34 -23.16 -8.40
CA TRP A 89 2.70 -23.58 -9.76
C TRP A 89 4.12 -24.12 -9.89
N LYS A 90 5.01 -23.85 -8.93
CA LYS A 90 6.36 -24.41 -8.93
C LYS A 90 6.40 -25.78 -8.22
N LYS A 91 5.40 -26.11 -7.40
CA LYS A 91 5.33 -27.40 -6.70
C LYS A 91 4.93 -28.51 -7.67
N GLN A 92 5.39 -29.72 -7.37
CA GLN A 92 5.11 -30.93 -8.14
C GLN A 92 4.35 -31.98 -7.31
N ASP A 93 3.83 -31.58 -6.16
CA ASP A 93 3.09 -32.41 -5.21
C ASP A 93 1.95 -31.58 -4.61
N PRO A 94 0.70 -32.10 -4.51
CA PRO A 94 0.27 -33.46 -4.88
C PRO A 94 0.13 -33.71 -6.40
N HIS A 95 0.11 -32.66 -7.23
CA HIS A 95 -0.15 -32.77 -8.66
C HIS A 95 1.07 -32.36 -9.49
N THR A 96 1.61 -33.28 -10.29
CA THR A 96 2.75 -33.01 -11.19
C THR A 96 2.29 -32.35 -12.49
N HIS A 97 3.12 -31.49 -13.08
CA HIS A 97 2.83 -30.86 -14.37
C HIS A 97 4.10 -30.47 -15.13
N VAL A 98 3.94 -30.14 -16.43
CA VAL A 98 5.06 -29.87 -17.35
C VAL A 98 5.18 -28.43 -17.84
N TYR A 99 4.47 -27.50 -17.18
CA TYR A 99 4.54 -26.07 -17.52
C TYR A 99 5.94 -25.46 -17.34
N LYS A 100 6.20 -24.41 -18.10
CA LYS A 100 7.46 -23.64 -18.09
C LYS A 100 7.16 -22.19 -17.75
N ASP A 101 8.17 -21.47 -17.27
CA ASP A 101 8.06 -20.07 -16.86
C ASP A 101 7.40 -19.17 -17.91
N ARG A 102 7.77 -19.35 -19.19
CA ARG A 102 7.22 -18.58 -20.32
C ARG A 102 5.72 -18.79 -20.58
N ASP A 103 5.13 -19.83 -20.00
CA ASP A 103 3.71 -20.13 -20.17
C ASP A 103 2.87 -19.22 -19.25
N PHE A 104 3.48 -18.54 -18.27
CA PHE A 104 2.80 -17.67 -17.32
C PHE A 104 2.90 -16.19 -17.71
N SER A 105 1.79 -15.47 -17.60
CA SER A 105 1.74 -14.01 -17.79
C SER A 105 2.62 -13.24 -16.80
N ASP A 106 2.88 -13.82 -15.62
CA ASP A 106 3.78 -13.28 -14.58
C ASP A 106 5.26 -13.38 -14.97
N GLY A 107 5.58 -14.10 -16.04
CA GLY A 107 6.92 -14.34 -16.56
C GLY A 107 7.65 -15.53 -15.93
N THR A 108 7.26 -15.97 -14.73
CA THR A 108 7.76 -17.20 -14.09
C THR A 108 6.71 -17.89 -13.24
N MET A 109 6.85 -19.20 -13.03
CA MET A 109 6.02 -19.99 -12.11
C MET A 109 6.15 -19.50 -10.67
N GLU A 110 7.34 -19.02 -10.30
CA GLU A 110 7.60 -18.50 -8.95
C GLU A 110 6.84 -17.20 -8.67
N LYS A 111 6.73 -16.32 -9.65
CA LYS A 111 5.92 -15.09 -9.54
C LYS A 111 4.43 -15.38 -9.57
N ALA A 112 4.01 -16.38 -10.36
CA ALA A 112 2.62 -16.84 -10.37
C ALA A 112 2.20 -17.45 -9.01
N GLY A 113 3.15 -17.92 -8.19
CA GLY A 113 2.89 -18.40 -6.84
C GLY A 113 1.84 -19.50 -6.82
N ASN A 114 0.78 -19.34 -6.02
CA ASN A 114 -0.41 -20.18 -6.03
C ASN A 114 -1.65 -19.45 -6.57
N TYR A 115 -1.48 -18.41 -7.37
CA TYR A 115 -2.59 -17.64 -7.90
C TYR A 115 -3.25 -18.34 -9.09
N CYS A 116 -4.53 -18.10 -9.31
CA CYS A 116 -5.26 -18.64 -10.45
C CYS A 116 -4.69 -18.11 -11.77
N ARG A 117 -4.38 -18.99 -12.72
CA ARG A 117 -3.78 -18.63 -14.03
C ARG A 117 -4.36 -19.49 -15.14
N ASP A 118 -4.09 -19.10 -16.38
CA ASP A 118 -4.44 -19.87 -17.57
C ASP A 118 -3.22 -19.97 -18.51
N PRO A 119 -2.21 -20.80 -18.16
CA PRO A 119 -0.90 -20.75 -18.81
C PRO A 119 -0.94 -21.07 -20.32
N ASN A 120 -1.85 -21.94 -20.74
CA ASN A 120 -2.04 -22.30 -22.14
C ASN A 120 -3.14 -21.49 -22.85
N GLY A 121 -3.88 -20.64 -22.11
CA GLY A 121 -5.02 -19.88 -22.64
C GLY A 121 -6.16 -20.75 -23.16
N GLY A 122 -6.17 -22.06 -22.85
CA GLY A 122 -7.07 -23.04 -23.45
C GLY A 122 -8.40 -23.17 -22.72
N ASN A 123 -8.42 -22.85 -21.43
CA ASN A 123 -9.58 -23.07 -20.57
C ASN A 123 -10.56 -21.90 -20.57
N GLY A 124 -10.12 -20.72 -21.03
CA GLY A 124 -10.96 -19.51 -21.13
C GLY A 124 -11.33 -18.87 -19.79
N LYS A 125 -10.85 -19.46 -18.68
CA LYS A 125 -10.95 -18.96 -17.30
C LYS A 125 -9.66 -19.27 -16.53
N PRO A 126 -9.25 -18.40 -15.60
CA PRO A 126 -8.18 -18.74 -14.67
C PRO A 126 -8.57 -19.94 -13.80
N TRP A 127 -7.63 -20.83 -13.58
CA TRP A 127 -7.78 -22.04 -12.78
C TRP A 127 -6.49 -22.29 -12.01
N CYS A 128 -6.49 -23.28 -11.13
CA CYS A 128 -5.27 -23.72 -10.46
C CYS A 128 -5.34 -25.22 -10.15
N TYR A 129 -4.17 -25.83 -9.94
CA TYR A 129 -4.12 -27.11 -9.22
C TYR A 129 -4.53 -26.87 -7.76
N THR A 130 -5.20 -27.84 -7.14
CA THR A 130 -5.59 -27.70 -5.73
C THR A 130 -4.62 -28.47 -4.83
N ILE A 131 -4.58 -28.13 -3.53
CA ILE A 131 -3.82 -28.92 -2.55
C ILE A 131 -4.54 -30.22 -2.15
N ASP A 132 -5.78 -30.41 -2.61
CA ASP A 132 -6.57 -31.62 -2.39
C ASP A 132 -6.12 -32.70 -3.39
N ALA A 133 -5.70 -33.86 -2.88
CA ALA A 133 -5.23 -34.97 -3.70
C ALA A 133 -6.36 -35.56 -4.57
N ASP A 134 -7.62 -35.44 -4.15
CA ASP A 134 -8.78 -35.97 -4.88
C ASP A 134 -9.27 -35.03 -5.98
N VAL A 135 -8.85 -33.75 -5.94
CA VAL A 135 -9.26 -32.72 -6.91
C VAL A 135 -8.03 -32.08 -7.55
N VAL A 136 -7.64 -32.60 -8.71
CA VAL A 136 -6.43 -32.17 -9.43
C VAL A 136 -6.43 -30.67 -9.69
N ALA A 137 -7.46 -30.17 -10.38
CA ALA A 137 -7.56 -28.77 -10.77
C ALA A 137 -9.01 -28.31 -10.81
N GLU A 138 -9.23 -27.03 -10.58
CA GLU A 138 -10.55 -26.42 -10.67
C GLU A 138 -10.45 -24.94 -11.10
N ASP A 139 -11.48 -24.47 -11.81
CA ASP A 139 -11.62 -23.06 -12.17
C ASP A 139 -11.73 -22.16 -10.92
N CYS A 140 -11.20 -20.95 -11.05
CA CYS A 140 -11.40 -19.90 -10.08
C CYS A 140 -12.56 -18.99 -10.47
N ASN A 141 -13.17 -18.36 -9.46
CA ASN A 141 -14.25 -17.41 -9.68
C ASN A 141 -13.71 -15.99 -9.94
N VAL A 142 -12.93 -15.83 -11.01
CA VAL A 142 -12.40 -14.52 -11.41
C VAL A 142 -13.45 -13.79 -12.26
N PRO A 143 -13.97 -12.62 -11.82
CA PRO A 143 -14.95 -11.86 -12.58
C PRO A 143 -14.31 -11.30 -13.86
N ARG A 144 -15.11 -11.10 -14.91
CA ARG A 144 -14.66 -10.34 -16.09
C ARG A 144 -14.68 -8.86 -15.76
N CYS A 145 -13.68 -8.14 -16.25
CA CYS A 145 -13.68 -6.69 -16.11
C CYS A 145 -14.86 -6.10 -16.86
N ASN A 146 -15.72 -5.36 -16.16
CA ASN A 146 -16.67 -4.50 -16.83
C ASN A 146 -15.89 -3.32 -17.40
N THR A 147 -15.62 -3.37 -18.70
CA THR A 147 -15.15 -2.20 -19.46
C THR A 147 -16.37 -1.28 -19.67
N PHE A 148 -16.81 -0.60 -18.62
CA PHE A 148 -17.69 0.55 -18.82
C PHE A 148 -16.83 1.69 -19.37
N PHE A 149 -17.15 2.09 -20.60
CA PHE A 149 -16.58 3.22 -21.32
C PHE A 149 -17.10 4.56 -20.78
#